data_AF-A0A7K2M7S0-F1
#
_entry.id   AF-A0A7K2M7S0-F1
#
_cell.length_a   1.000
_cell.length_b   1.000
_cell.length_c   1.000
_cell.angle_alpha   90.00
_cell.angle_beta   90.00
_cell.angle_gamma   90.00
#
_symmetry.space_group_name_H-M   'P 1'
#
loop_
_entity.id
_entity.type
_entity.pdbx_description
1 polymer ?
#
loop_
_entity_poly.entity_id
_entity_poly.type
_entity_poly.pdbx_seq_one_letter_code
_entity_poly.pdbx_strand_id
1 'polypeptide(L)'
;MTSAAPLTVAYGTGYTPHEQTGPTGATDSVNVRVRAVQPAQPEVAAVATDAFLTAAGARPGQRVDAVFAGQNVPVRIVASVRALPTTAQGAAPGDSVDAAHDGGALLLDLRAANRFLQTRYGVGVAPTEWWLDTDAHRAGDVAAALRALPDVDAGQVLVRDEIAEQLRDDPFGAGPNAAFTA
;
A
#
# COMPACT_ATOMS: atom_id res chain seq x y z
N MET A 1 -29.45 2.04 -13.37
CA MET A 1 -30.11 3.32 -13.05
C MET A 1 -29.10 4.21 -12.37
N THR A 2 -28.67 5.28 -13.00
CA THR A 2 -27.88 6.35 -12.37
C THR A 2 -28.84 7.48 -12.04
N SER A 3 -29.00 7.81 -10.77
CA SER A 3 -29.75 9.00 -10.33
C SER A 3 -28.76 10.17 -10.25
N ALA A 4 -29.14 11.33 -10.78
CA ALA A 4 -28.35 12.56 -10.72
C ALA A 4 -28.53 13.33 -9.39
N ALA A 5 -29.43 12.89 -8.52
CA ALA A 5 -29.64 13.50 -7.21
C ALA A 5 -28.72 12.86 -6.14
N PRO A 6 -28.10 13.66 -5.26
CA PRO A 6 -27.26 13.14 -4.18
C PRO A 6 -28.06 12.23 -3.24
N LEU A 7 -27.44 11.14 -2.77
CA LEU A 7 -28.07 10.25 -1.80
C LEU A 7 -28.17 10.97 -0.44
N THR A 8 -29.40 11.21 0.01
CA THR A 8 -29.66 11.73 1.36
C THR A 8 -30.22 10.61 2.23
N VAL A 9 -29.60 10.36 3.39
CA VAL A 9 -30.06 9.39 4.41
C VAL A 9 -30.29 10.14 5.71
N ALA A 10 -31.52 10.10 6.23
CA ALA A 10 -31.86 10.61 7.55
C ALA A 10 -31.97 9.45 8.54
N TYR A 11 -31.32 9.55 9.70
CA TYR A 11 -31.44 8.57 10.79
C TYR A 11 -31.61 9.30 12.13
N GLY A 12 -32.40 8.74 13.04
CA GLY A 12 -32.58 9.24 14.40
C GLY A 12 -31.78 8.42 15.39
N THR A 13 -31.05 9.07 16.30
CA THR A 13 -30.28 8.42 17.38
C THR A 13 -31.14 8.05 18.60
N GLY A 14 -32.42 8.44 18.61
CA GLY A 14 -33.28 8.30 19.79
C GLY A 14 -32.98 9.35 20.87
N TYR A 15 -33.45 9.09 22.10
CA TYR A 15 -33.30 9.96 23.26
C TYR A 15 -32.69 9.18 24.42
N THR A 16 -31.57 9.67 24.98
CA THR A 16 -30.94 9.13 26.20
C THR A 16 -31.32 10.00 27.40
N PRO A 17 -32.02 9.47 28.42
CA PRO A 17 -32.35 10.22 29.63
C PRO A 17 -31.10 10.58 30.43
N HIS A 18 -31.03 11.84 30.87
CA HIS A 18 -29.87 12.41 31.59
C HIS A 18 -29.54 11.69 32.92
N GLU A 19 -30.48 10.93 33.48
CA GLU A 19 -30.32 10.17 34.72
C GLU A 19 -29.50 8.88 34.56
N GLN A 20 -29.32 8.37 33.33
CA GLN A 20 -28.49 7.19 33.03
C GLN A 20 -27.01 7.53 32.79
N THR A 21 -26.65 8.81 32.72
CA THR A 21 -25.27 9.27 32.63
C THR A 21 -24.68 9.35 34.04
N GLY A 22 -24.25 8.21 34.59
CA GLY A 22 -23.52 8.17 35.86
C GLY A 22 -22.21 9.00 35.82
N PRO A 23 -21.51 9.19 36.96
CA PRO A 23 -20.33 10.06 37.07
C PRO A 23 -19.13 9.64 36.20
N THR A 24 -19.19 8.48 35.56
CA THR A 24 -18.20 7.98 34.59
C THR A 24 -18.61 8.18 33.13
N GLY A 25 -19.76 8.82 32.85
CA GLY A 25 -20.16 9.31 31.53
C GLY A 25 -19.95 8.31 30.39
N ALA A 26 -20.61 7.16 30.44
CA ALA A 26 -20.56 6.21 29.33
C ALA A 26 -21.11 6.89 28.07
N THR A 27 -20.23 7.19 27.12
CA THR A 27 -20.61 7.74 25.82
C THR A 27 -21.08 6.57 24.97
N ASP A 28 -22.38 6.35 24.88
CA ASP A 28 -22.93 5.34 23.97
C ASP A 28 -22.60 5.75 22.53
N SER A 29 -21.67 5.01 21.91
CA SER A 29 -21.30 5.24 20.52
C SER A 29 -22.17 4.40 19.59
N VAL A 30 -22.79 5.04 18.61
CA VAL A 30 -23.59 4.38 17.57
C VAL A 30 -22.87 4.51 16.24
N ASN A 31 -22.60 3.37 15.59
CA ASN A 31 -21.98 3.33 14.28
C ASN A 31 -23.04 3.10 13.20
N VAL A 32 -23.29 4.11 12.36
CA VAL A 32 -24.18 3.99 11.21
C VAL A 32 -23.37 3.62 9.96
N ARG A 33 -23.75 2.53 9.30
CA ARG A 33 -23.10 2.06 8.07
C ARG A 33 -24.10 2.00 6.91
N VAL A 34 -23.95 2.90 5.94
CA VAL A 34 -24.72 2.87 4.69
C VAL A 34 -24.00 2.00 3.68
N ARG A 35 -24.71 1.05 3.06
CA ARG A 35 -24.17 0.15 2.02
C ARG A 35 -25.00 0.27 0.76
N ALA A 36 -24.34 0.45 -0.37
CA ALA A 36 -24.96 0.27 -1.68
C ALA A 36 -24.71 -1.15 -2.19
N VAL A 37 -25.69 -1.74 -2.87
CA VAL A 37 -25.48 -3.01 -3.56
C VAL A 37 -24.44 -2.78 -4.66
N GLN A 38 -23.29 -3.43 -4.54
CA GLN A 38 -22.24 -3.44 -5.56
C GLN A 38 -22.26 -4.79 -6.30
N PRO A 39 -21.79 -4.85 -7.56
CA PRO A 39 -21.56 -6.12 -8.24
C PRO A 39 -20.73 -7.06 -7.38
N ALA A 40 -21.02 -8.36 -7.46
CA ALA A 40 -20.27 -9.38 -6.74
C ALA A 40 -18.77 -9.19 -6.97
N GLN A 41 -18.00 -9.26 -5.88
CA GLN A 41 -16.57 -9.11 -5.99
C GLN A 41 -15.98 -10.31 -6.71
N PRO A 42 -15.22 -10.10 -7.80
CA PRO A 42 -14.35 -11.16 -8.27
C PRO A 42 -13.33 -11.50 -7.17
N GLU A 43 -12.90 -12.75 -7.16
CA GLU A 43 -11.80 -13.22 -6.32
C GLU A 43 -10.56 -12.31 -6.50
N VAL A 44 -9.84 -12.02 -5.41
CA VAL A 44 -8.63 -11.19 -5.48
C VAL A 44 -7.52 -12.03 -6.11
N ALA A 45 -7.22 -11.77 -7.38
CA ALA A 45 -6.11 -12.43 -8.07
C ALA A 45 -4.78 -11.74 -7.73
N ALA A 46 -3.72 -12.54 -7.62
CA ALA A 46 -2.38 -12.07 -7.36
C ALA A 46 -1.33 -12.82 -8.19
N VAL A 47 -0.27 -12.09 -8.55
CA VAL A 47 0.98 -12.65 -9.08
C VAL A 47 2.00 -12.62 -7.95
N ALA A 48 2.63 -13.75 -7.67
CA ALA A 48 3.58 -13.88 -6.58
C ALA A 48 5.02 -14.02 -7.09
N THR A 49 5.99 -13.59 -6.30
CA THR A 49 7.38 -13.97 -6.56
C THR A 49 7.62 -15.44 -6.20
N ASP A 50 8.58 -16.09 -6.85
CA ASP A 50 8.97 -17.46 -6.51
C ASP A 50 9.44 -17.60 -5.04
N ALA A 51 10.08 -16.55 -4.50
CA ALA A 51 10.45 -16.45 -3.09
C ALA A 51 9.23 -16.46 -2.16
N PHE A 52 8.19 -15.68 -2.50
CA PHE A 52 6.93 -15.67 -1.76
C PHE A 52 6.26 -17.04 -1.74
N LEU A 53 6.19 -17.71 -2.89
CA LEU A 53 5.60 -19.03 -2.98
C LEU A 53 6.37 -20.07 -2.17
N THR A 54 7.69 -19.97 -2.15
CA THR A 54 8.54 -20.85 -1.33
C THR A 54 8.30 -20.62 0.16
N ALA A 55 8.29 -19.35 0.60
CA ALA A 55 8.08 -18.99 2.00
C ALA A 55 6.66 -19.35 2.49
N ALA A 56 5.65 -19.14 1.66
CA ALA A 56 4.26 -19.46 1.98
C ALA A 56 3.90 -20.95 1.79
N GLY A 57 4.80 -21.77 1.23
CA GLY A 57 4.51 -23.15 0.86
C GLY A 57 3.39 -23.29 -0.18
N ALA A 58 3.25 -22.30 -1.06
CA ALA A 58 2.14 -22.17 -2.01
C ALA A 58 2.59 -22.39 -3.47
N ARG A 59 1.61 -22.55 -4.37
CA ARG A 59 1.83 -22.70 -5.82
C ARG A 59 0.80 -21.89 -6.61
N PRO A 60 1.10 -21.53 -7.88
CA PRO A 60 0.08 -20.98 -8.77
C PRO A 60 -1.15 -21.88 -8.84
N GLY A 61 -2.32 -21.27 -8.86
CA GLY A 61 -3.61 -21.92 -8.77
C GLY A 61 -4.12 -22.14 -7.35
N GLN A 62 -3.36 -21.86 -6.28
CA GLN A 62 -3.83 -21.99 -4.89
C GLN A 62 -4.32 -20.67 -4.30
N ARG A 63 -5.11 -20.77 -3.20
CA ARG A 63 -5.48 -19.61 -2.38
C ARG A 63 -4.51 -19.50 -1.21
N VAL A 64 -4.11 -18.27 -0.90
CA VAL A 64 -3.29 -17.92 0.26
C VAL A 64 -4.00 -16.78 0.99
N ASP A 65 -3.96 -16.77 2.32
CA ASP A 65 -4.41 -15.61 3.10
C ASP A 65 -3.25 -14.64 3.26
N ALA A 66 -3.40 -13.43 2.71
CA ALA A 66 -2.42 -12.35 2.83
C ALA A 66 -2.95 -11.26 3.77
N VAL A 67 -2.09 -10.71 4.62
CA VAL A 67 -2.50 -9.74 5.64
C VAL A 67 -2.39 -8.32 5.10
N PHE A 68 -3.51 -7.59 5.11
CA PHE A 68 -3.59 -6.18 4.73
C PHE A 68 -4.39 -5.41 5.77
N ALA A 69 -3.84 -4.28 6.27
CA ALA A 69 -4.45 -3.53 7.37
C ALA A 69 -4.85 -4.41 8.57
N GLY A 70 -4.03 -5.42 8.89
CA GLY A 70 -4.28 -6.38 9.97
C GLY A 70 -5.42 -7.37 9.70
N GLN A 71 -5.94 -7.43 8.48
CA GLN A 71 -7.03 -8.34 8.08
C GLN A 71 -6.54 -9.35 7.03
N ASN A 72 -7.07 -10.58 7.11
CA ASN A 72 -6.78 -11.60 6.11
C ASN A 72 -7.59 -11.35 4.83
N VAL A 73 -6.90 -11.29 3.70
CA VAL A 73 -7.48 -11.21 2.36
C VAL A 73 -7.15 -12.52 1.63
N PRO A 74 -8.15 -13.33 1.28
CA PRO A 74 -7.92 -14.54 0.51
C PRO A 74 -7.56 -14.16 -0.93
N VAL A 75 -6.31 -14.44 -1.32
CA VAL A 75 -5.78 -14.16 -2.65
C VAL A 75 -5.59 -15.45 -3.44
N ARG A 76 -6.01 -15.44 -4.71
CA ARG A 76 -5.70 -16.51 -5.67
C ARG A 76 -4.39 -16.20 -6.34
N ILE A 77 -3.42 -17.09 -6.20
CA ILE A 77 -2.19 -17.00 -7.00
C ILE A 77 -2.52 -17.44 -8.42
N VAL A 78 -2.45 -16.54 -9.40
CA VAL A 78 -2.75 -16.85 -10.81
C VAL A 78 -1.50 -17.11 -11.64
N ALA A 79 -0.36 -16.57 -11.22
CA ALA A 79 0.93 -16.73 -11.87
C ALA A 79 2.06 -16.50 -10.88
N SER A 80 3.29 -16.88 -11.27
CA SER A 80 4.50 -16.49 -10.57
C SER A 80 5.46 -15.72 -11.49
N VAL A 81 6.29 -14.88 -10.86
CA VAL A 81 7.38 -14.16 -11.50
C VAL A 81 8.64 -14.31 -10.66
N ARG A 82 9.80 -14.14 -11.29
CA ARG A 82 11.07 -14.25 -10.56
C ARG A 82 11.28 -13.11 -9.56
N ALA A 83 10.89 -11.90 -9.95
CA ALA A 83 11.02 -10.70 -9.14
C ALA A 83 9.88 -9.74 -9.49
N LEU A 84 9.47 -8.94 -8.50
CA LEU A 84 8.67 -7.75 -8.70
C LEU A 84 9.56 -6.56 -8.37
N PRO A 85 9.36 -5.41 -9.04
CA PRO A 85 9.88 -4.17 -8.49
C PRO A 85 9.15 -3.99 -7.15
N THR A 86 9.86 -4.07 -6.05
CA THR A 86 9.35 -3.73 -4.73
C THR A 86 10.36 -2.85 -4.05
N THR A 87 9.88 -1.79 -3.42
CA THR A 87 10.62 -1.16 -2.34
C THR A 87 10.42 -2.09 -1.14
N ALA A 88 11.44 -2.83 -0.72
CA ALA A 88 11.33 -3.56 0.53
C ALA A 88 10.84 -2.59 1.63
N GLN A 89 9.81 -2.98 2.38
CA GLN A 89 9.23 -2.14 3.43
C GLN A 89 10.30 -1.82 4.48
N GLY A 90 10.57 -0.52 4.68
CA GLY A 90 11.19 -0.01 5.90
C GLY A 90 12.70 0.27 5.85
N ALA A 91 13.35 0.21 4.68
CA ALA A 91 14.70 0.75 4.58
C ALA A 91 14.66 2.23 4.21
N ALA A 92 15.12 3.10 5.11
CA ALA A 92 15.63 4.39 4.66
C ALA A 92 16.74 4.14 3.62
N PRO A 93 17.05 5.09 2.71
CA PRO A 93 18.23 4.96 1.85
C PRO A 93 19.47 4.71 2.74
N GLY A 94 20.00 3.48 2.72
CA GLY A 94 21.12 3.05 3.58
C GLY A 94 20.80 1.94 4.60
N ASP A 95 19.54 1.62 4.86
CA ASP A 95 19.17 0.44 5.65
C ASP A 95 19.25 -0.80 4.75
N SER A 96 20.20 -1.68 5.04
CA SER A 96 20.20 -3.02 4.47
C SER A 96 19.00 -3.78 5.04
N VAL A 97 17.92 -3.88 4.27
CA VAL A 97 17.04 -5.03 4.41
C VAL A 97 17.94 -6.23 4.24
N ASP A 98 18.10 -7.04 5.28
CA ASP A 98 18.71 -8.36 5.13
C ASP A 98 17.91 -9.08 4.04
N ALA A 99 18.47 -9.18 2.83
CA ALA A 99 17.84 -9.88 1.71
C ALA A 99 17.53 -11.35 2.07
N ALA A 100 18.17 -11.86 3.12
CA ALA A 100 17.92 -13.17 3.73
C ALA A 100 16.55 -13.28 4.42
N HIS A 101 15.90 -12.17 4.78
CA HIS A 101 14.60 -12.14 5.44
C HIS A 101 13.48 -11.59 4.53
N ASP A 102 13.77 -11.27 3.26
CA ASP A 102 12.74 -10.90 2.30
C ASP A 102 11.92 -12.13 1.92
N GLY A 103 10.71 -12.24 2.48
CA GLY A 103 9.74 -13.28 2.19
C GLY A 103 9.16 -13.21 0.77
N GLY A 104 9.64 -12.32 -0.09
CA GLY A 104 9.14 -12.12 -1.44
C GLY A 104 7.92 -11.19 -1.49
N ALA A 105 7.28 -11.11 -2.65
CA ALA A 105 6.29 -10.08 -2.94
C ALA A 105 5.04 -10.61 -3.65
N LEU A 106 3.94 -9.85 -3.51
CA LEU A 106 2.67 -10.05 -4.19
C LEU A 106 2.27 -8.80 -4.96
N LEU A 107 1.85 -8.97 -6.22
CA LEU A 107 1.20 -7.93 -7.03
C LEU A 107 -0.28 -8.30 -7.19
N LEU A 108 -1.18 -7.38 -6.84
CA LEU A 108 -2.63 -7.58 -6.89
C LEU A 108 -3.37 -6.29 -7.23
N ASP A 109 -4.64 -6.41 -7.61
CA ASP A 109 -5.50 -5.24 -7.83
C ASP A 109 -5.92 -4.61 -6.49
N LEU A 110 -5.35 -3.43 -6.19
CA LEU A 110 -5.66 -2.66 -4.98
C LEU A 110 -7.16 -2.35 -4.85
N ARG A 111 -7.87 -2.11 -5.96
CA ARG A 111 -9.32 -1.86 -5.95
C ARG A 111 -10.08 -3.12 -5.51
N ALA A 112 -9.67 -4.29 -6.00
CA ALA A 112 -10.31 -5.55 -5.63
C ALA A 112 -10.09 -5.87 -4.14
N ALA A 113 -8.85 -5.72 -3.65
CA ALA A 113 -8.52 -5.89 -2.23
C ALA A 113 -9.27 -4.88 -1.34
N ASN A 114 -9.28 -3.59 -1.69
CA ASN A 114 -9.99 -2.58 -0.92
C ASN A 114 -11.49 -2.82 -0.92
N ARG A 115 -12.10 -3.26 -2.03
CA ARG A 115 -13.52 -3.60 -2.02
C ARG A 115 -13.79 -4.79 -1.10
N PHE A 116 -12.89 -5.78 -1.02
CA PHE A 116 -13.01 -6.93 -0.12
C PHE A 116 -12.95 -6.51 1.33
N LEU A 117 -11.91 -5.74 1.67
CA LEU A 117 -11.71 -5.21 3.01
C LEU A 117 -12.90 -4.33 3.46
N GLN A 118 -13.41 -3.48 2.57
CA GLN A 118 -14.55 -2.61 2.87
C GLN A 118 -15.84 -3.41 3.07
N THR A 119 -16.09 -4.41 2.23
CA THR A 119 -17.31 -5.24 2.33
C THR A 119 -17.31 -6.08 3.61
N ARG A 120 -16.15 -6.70 3.91
CA ARG A 120 -16.02 -7.68 5.00
C ARG A 120 -15.76 -7.05 6.37
N TYR A 121 -14.91 -6.04 6.41
CA TYR A 121 -14.39 -5.45 7.65
C TYR A 121 -14.74 -3.95 7.79
N GLY A 122 -15.05 -3.27 6.68
CA GLY A 122 -15.31 -1.82 6.66
C GLY A 122 -14.04 -1.00 6.81
N VAL A 123 -12.91 -1.54 6.34
CA VAL A 123 -11.60 -0.87 6.32
C VAL A 123 -11.04 -0.87 4.90
N GLY A 124 -10.01 -0.07 4.65
CA GLY A 124 -9.27 -0.06 3.39
C GLY A 124 -7.79 0.24 3.65
N VAL A 125 -6.97 -0.02 2.65
CA VAL A 125 -5.54 0.29 2.61
C VAL A 125 -5.34 1.54 1.76
N ALA A 126 -4.63 2.52 2.30
CA ALA A 126 -4.17 3.69 1.55
C ALA A 126 -2.89 3.33 0.77
N PRO A 127 -2.70 3.83 -0.45
CA PRO A 127 -1.41 3.77 -1.13
C PRO A 127 -0.33 4.39 -0.25
N THR A 128 0.80 3.71 -0.10
CA THR A 128 1.97 4.21 0.66
C THR A 128 2.94 4.97 -0.23
N GLU A 129 2.94 4.70 -1.53
CA GLU A 129 3.82 5.30 -2.51
C GLU A 129 3.11 5.45 -3.86
N TRP A 130 3.64 6.34 -4.71
CA TRP A 130 3.19 6.56 -6.07
C TRP A 130 4.36 6.46 -7.02
N TRP A 131 4.25 5.59 -8.01
CA TRP A 131 5.27 5.45 -9.06
C TRP A 131 4.81 6.17 -10.30
N LEU A 132 5.65 7.08 -10.79
CA LEU A 132 5.39 7.89 -11.96
C LEU A 132 6.37 7.49 -13.05
N ASP A 133 5.83 7.20 -14.23
CA ASP A 133 6.61 7.14 -15.45
C ASP A 133 6.59 8.52 -16.09
N THR A 134 7.76 8.99 -16.54
CA THR A 134 7.92 10.30 -17.17
C THR A 134 8.57 10.13 -18.53
N ASP A 135 8.23 10.98 -19.48
CA ASP A 135 8.95 11.04 -20.75
C ASP A 135 10.46 11.18 -20.52
N ALA A 136 11.25 10.61 -21.44
CA ALA A 136 12.71 10.67 -21.38
C ALA A 136 13.19 12.12 -21.17
N HIS A 137 14.13 12.30 -20.24
CA HIS A 137 14.72 13.60 -19.86
C HIS A 137 13.75 14.61 -19.20
N ARG A 138 12.50 14.22 -18.87
CA ARG A 138 11.54 15.08 -18.16
C ARG A 138 11.47 14.82 -16.65
N ALA A 139 12.14 13.77 -16.16
CA ALA A 139 12.10 13.37 -14.75
C ALA A 139 12.47 14.52 -13.79
N GLY A 140 13.51 15.30 -14.09
CA GLY A 140 13.93 16.44 -13.27
C GLY A 140 12.89 17.55 -13.19
N ASP A 141 12.26 17.91 -14.32
CA ASP A 141 11.21 18.93 -14.37
C ASP A 141 9.96 18.49 -13.60
N VAL A 142 9.57 17.22 -13.75
CA VAL A 142 8.43 16.64 -13.01
C VAL A 142 8.73 16.59 -11.51
N ALA A 143 9.94 16.18 -11.12
CA ALA A 143 10.35 16.16 -9.72
C ALA A 143 10.35 17.57 -9.12
N ALA A 144 10.88 18.57 -9.84
CA ALA A 144 10.85 19.96 -9.40
C ALA A 144 9.40 20.47 -9.23
N ALA A 145 8.50 20.13 -10.15
CA ALA A 145 7.09 20.48 -10.03
C ALA A 145 6.41 19.81 -8.83
N LEU A 146 6.68 18.53 -8.57
CA LEU A 146 6.15 17.80 -7.42
C LEU A 146 6.66 18.37 -6.09
N ARG A 147 7.97 18.65 -5.99
CA ARG A 147 8.61 19.23 -4.81
C ARG A 147 8.13 20.66 -4.51
N ALA A 148 7.57 21.36 -5.49
CA ALA A 148 7.01 22.70 -5.34
C ALA A 148 5.54 22.70 -4.85
N LEU A 149 4.88 21.54 -4.78
CA LEU A 149 3.51 21.44 -4.27
C LEU A 149 3.48 21.70 -2.75
N PRO A 150 2.51 22.47 -2.24
CA PRO A 150 2.48 22.89 -0.84
C PRO A 150 2.28 21.73 0.15
N ASP A 151 1.63 20.64 -0.29
CA ASP A 151 1.30 19.48 0.54
C ASP A 151 2.26 18.30 0.33
N VAL A 152 3.35 18.50 -0.42
CA VAL A 152 4.35 17.47 -0.69
C VAL A 152 5.65 17.83 -0.01
N ASP A 153 6.15 16.95 0.86
CA ASP A 153 7.51 17.06 1.36
C ASP A 153 8.48 16.74 0.23
N ALA A 154 9.37 17.68 -0.10
CA ALA A 154 10.33 17.52 -1.18
C ALA A 154 11.26 16.32 -0.99
N GLY A 155 11.53 15.92 0.26
CA GLY A 155 12.32 14.73 0.60
C GLY A 155 11.61 13.41 0.28
N GLN A 156 10.29 13.42 0.08
CA GLN A 156 9.51 12.26 -0.33
C GLN A 156 9.51 12.02 -1.85
N VAL A 157 10.01 12.97 -2.63
CA VAL A 157 10.12 12.85 -4.10
C VAL A 157 11.46 12.21 -4.45
N LEU A 158 11.42 10.89 -4.70
CA LEU A 158 12.57 10.09 -5.11
C LEU A 158 12.65 10.02 -6.64
N VAL A 159 13.83 10.37 -7.18
CA VAL A 159 14.12 10.29 -8.62
C VAL A 159 15.20 9.25 -8.84
N ARG A 160 14.89 8.23 -9.64
CA ARG A 160 15.80 7.10 -9.89
C ARG A 160 17.16 7.54 -10.41
N ASP A 161 17.20 8.51 -11.33
CA ASP A 161 18.45 8.97 -11.94
C ASP A 161 19.32 9.75 -10.95
N GLU A 162 18.71 10.57 -10.09
CA GLU A 162 19.41 11.29 -8.99
C GLU A 162 20.02 10.29 -7.99
N ILE A 163 19.26 9.24 -7.61
CA ILE A 163 19.76 8.17 -6.73
C ILE A 163 20.90 7.40 -7.41
N ALA A 164 20.77 7.08 -8.69
CA ALA A 164 21.80 6.36 -9.43
C ALA A 164 23.10 7.17 -9.58
N GLU A 165 22.99 8.50 -9.71
CA GLU A 165 24.15 9.41 -9.68
C GLU A 165 24.79 9.46 -8.29
N GLN A 166 23.99 9.64 -7.23
CA GLN A 166 24.48 9.63 -5.86
C GLN A 166 25.21 8.33 -5.50
N LEU A 167 24.67 7.18 -5.89
CA LEU A 167 25.29 5.87 -5.68
C LEU A 167 26.56 5.68 -6.51
N ARG A 168 26.66 6.32 -7.68
CA ARG A 168 27.87 6.27 -8.52
C ARG A 168 29.01 7.09 -7.92
N ASP A 169 28.66 8.20 -7.28
CA ASP A 169 29.62 9.11 -6.66
C ASP A 169 29.98 8.72 -5.21
N ASP A 170 29.39 7.63 -4.69
CA ASP A 170 29.71 7.10 -3.36
C ASP A 170 31.10 6.42 -3.36
N PRO A 171 32.08 6.96 -2.60
CA PRO A 171 33.43 6.38 -2.53
C PRO A 171 33.47 4.95 -1.97
N PHE A 172 32.41 4.50 -1.29
CA PHE A 172 32.29 3.14 -0.77
C PHE A 172 31.54 2.19 -1.74
N GLY A 173 30.85 2.74 -2.75
CA GLY A 173 30.18 1.96 -3.81
C GLY A 173 31.15 1.49 -4.91
N ALA A 174 32.28 2.19 -5.07
CA ALA A 174 33.44 1.64 -5.77
C ALA A 174 34.03 0.53 -4.91
N GLY A 175 34.11 -0.71 -5.41
CA GLY A 175 34.66 -1.85 -4.68
C GLY A 175 36.08 -1.65 -4.11
N PRO A 176 36.72 -2.69 -3.56
CA PRO A 176 37.91 -2.62 -2.67
C PRO A 176 39.17 -1.87 -3.17
N ASN A 177 39.16 -1.30 -4.38
CA ASN A 177 40.22 -0.46 -4.92
C ASN A 177 40.12 1.03 -4.52
N ALA A 178 39.03 1.50 -3.88
CA ALA A 178 38.94 2.89 -3.41
C ALA A 178 39.83 3.20 -2.18
N ALA A 179 40.43 2.18 -1.56
CA ALA A 179 41.22 2.30 -0.34
C ALA A 179 42.75 2.46 -0.55
N PHE A 180 43.24 2.66 -1.78
CA PHE A 180 44.69 2.82 -2.05
C PHE A 180 45.03 4.17 -2.69
N THR A 181 44.84 5.25 -1.95
CA THR A 181 45.64 6.48 -2.12
C THR A 181 45.80 7.17 -0.76
N ALA A 182 46.75 6.67 0.02
CA ALA A 182 47.48 7.42 1.06
C ALA A 182 48.80 6.69 1.35
#